data_AF-R7TPC2-F1
#
_entry.id   AF-R7TPC2-F1
#
_cell.length_a   1.000
_cell.length_b   1.000
_cell.length_c   1.000
_cell.angle_alpha   90.00
_cell.angle_beta   90.00
_cell.angle_gamma   90.00
#
_symmetry.space_group_name_H-M   'P 1'
#
loop_
_entity.id
_entity.type
_entity.pdbx_description
1 polymer ?
#
loop_
_entity_poly.entity_id
_entity_poly.type
_entity_poly.pdbx_seq_one_letter_code
_entity_poly.pdbx_strand_id
1 'polypeptide(L)'
;MATRSGSGWPKGQQQPTPHLSGGSTSHLTLDRTISLYPLTNYTFGTKEALYEKDASVQERFKRMRQEFADNGMRRTAEGVLIVHEHGLPHVLLLQLGTTFFKLPGGELKNGEDQTEGLKRLLTEMLGRQDQAPTDWTIEDTIGNWWRPNFEPPQYPYIPAHITKPKEHKRLFLVQLPEK
;
A
#
# COMPACT_ATOMS: atom_id res chain seq x y z
N MET A 1 37.42 -48.88 -30.16
CA MET A 1 37.14 -47.76 -29.24
C MET A 1 35.70 -47.34 -29.43
N ALA A 2 34.87 -47.49 -28.41
CA ALA A 2 33.47 -47.05 -28.43
C ALA A 2 33.34 -45.83 -27.52
N THR A 3 32.93 -44.68 -28.08
CA THR A 3 32.65 -43.47 -27.29
C THR A 3 31.28 -42.90 -27.63
N ARG A 4 30.51 -42.80 -26.56
CA ARG A 4 29.13 -42.36 -26.33
C ARG A 4 28.70 -41.10 -27.09
N SER A 5 27.48 -41.14 -27.63
CA SER A 5 26.69 -39.99 -28.06
C SER A 5 26.18 -39.18 -26.86
N GLY A 6 26.59 -37.91 -26.76
CA GLY A 6 25.99 -36.96 -25.82
C GLY A 6 24.72 -36.36 -26.39
N SER A 7 23.58 -36.58 -25.74
CA SER A 7 22.32 -35.90 -26.00
C SER A 7 22.29 -34.56 -25.26
N GLY A 8 22.34 -33.45 -25.98
CA GLY A 8 22.12 -32.10 -25.46
C GLY A 8 21.17 -31.32 -26.38
N TRP A 9 20.33 -30.47 -25.78
CA TRP A 9 19.42 -29.57 -26.49
C TRP A 9 20.19 -28.55 -27.36
N PRO A 10 19.63 -28.10 -28.51
CA PRO A 10 20.35 -27.24 -29.44
C PRO A 10 20.59 -25.85 -28.84
N LYS A 11 21.86 -25.43 -28.77
CA LYS A 11 22.22 -24.04 -28.50
C LYS A 11 21.92 -23.22 -29.76
N GLY A 12 20.90 -22.38 -29.69
CA GLY A 12 20.54 -21.43 -30.75
C GLY A 12 21.71 -20.49 -31.07
N GLN A 13 22.00 -20.38 -32.35
CA GLN A 13 23.02 -19.53 -32.95
C GLN A 13 22.58 -18.06 -32.85
N GLN A 14 23.37 -17.21 -32.17
CA GLN A 14 23.10 -15.76 -32.11
C GLN A 14 23.36 -15.12 -33.48
N GLN A 15 22.32 -14.53 -34.07
CA GLN A 15 22.46 -13.54 -35.14
C GLN A 15 22.29 -12.13 -34.55
N PRO A 16 23.13 -11.15 -34.94
CA PRO A 16 23.02 -9.78 -34.45
C PRO A 16 21.88 -9.05 -35.17
N THR A 17 20.84 -8.66 -34.44
CA THR A 17 19.79 -7.76 -34.93
C THR A 17 20.15 -6.29 -34.65
N PRO A 18 19.93 -5.37 -35.60
CA PRO A 18 20.25 -3.96 -35.45
C PRO A 18 19.36 -3.30 -34.40
N HIS A 19 20.00 -2.45 -33.61
CA HIS A 19 19.48 -1.61 -32.54
C HIS A 19 18.47 -0.59 -33.10
N LEU A 20 17.20 -0.76 -32.74
CA LEU A 20 16.21 0.32 -32.78
C LEU A 20 16.04 0.84 -31.36
N SER A 21 16.66 1.98 -31.08
CA SER A 21 16.39 2.82 -29.92
C SER A 21 15.01 3.45 -30.05
N GLY A 22 13.96 2.64 -29.92
CA GLY A 22 12.60 3.09 -29.71
C GLY A 22 12.33 3.04 -28.22
N GLY A 23 12.14 4.20 -27.58
CA GLY A 23 11.61 4.26 -26.23
C GLY A 23 10.26 3.56 -26.20
N SER A 24 10.25 2.31 -25.72
CA SER A 24 9.03 1.59 -25.40
C SER A 24 8.35 2.35 -24.26
N THR A 25 7.36 3.18 -24.57
CA THR A 25 6.35 3.56 -23.59
C THR A 25 5.55 2.30 -23.28
N SER A 26 6.08 1.49 -22.37
CA SER A 26 5.39 0.36 -21.76
C SER A 26 4.08 0.89 -21.21
N HIS A 27 2.97 0.27 -21.58
CA HIS A 27 1.67 0.61 -21.03
C HIS A 27 1.73 0.43 -19.51
N LEU A 28 1.69 1.52 -18.75
CA LEU A 28 1.71 1.51 -17.28
C LEU A 28 0.57 0.67 -16.67
N THR A 29 -0.48 0.39 -17.46
CA THR A 29 -1.61 -0.46 -17.09
C THR A 29 -1.35 -1.96 -17.26
N LEU A 30 -0.36 -2.33 -18.07
CA LEU A 30 -0.02 -3.72 -18.38
C LEU A 30 1.15 -4.18 -17.51
N ASP A 31 2.23 -3.40 -17.50
CA ASP A 31 3.42 -3.67 -16.72
C ASP A 31 3.88 -2.38 -16.04
N ARG A 32 3.81 -2.35 -14.71
CA ARG A 32 4.31 -1.24 -13.91
C ARG A 32 5.53 -1.66 -13.11
N THR A 33 6.66 -1.05 -13.43
CA THR A 33 7.91 -1.21 -12.70
C THR A 33 7.91 -0.32 -11.46
N ILE A 34 8.22 -0.91 -10.31
CA ILE A 34 8.35 -0.23 -9.02
C ILE A 34 9.75 -0.49 -8.48
N SER A 35 10.45 0.58 -8.11
CA SER A 35 11.79 0.46 -7.54
C SER A 35 11.69 0.07 -6.07
N LEU A 36 12.37 -1.00 -5.67
CA LEU A 36 12.49 -1.36 -4.26
C LEU A 36 13.92 -1.13 -3.82
N TYR A 37 14.09 -0.71 -2.56
CA TYR A 37 15.40 -0.49 -1.97
C TYR A 37 15.61 -1.38 -0.74
N PRO A 38 16.87 -1.69 -0.38
CA PRO A 38 17.19 -2.50 0.79
C PRO A 38 16.57 -1.94 2.07
N LEU A 39 16.07 -2.80 2.96
CA LEU A 39 15.56 -2.39 4.28
C LEU A 39 16.59 -1.54 5.05
N THR A 40 17.87 -1.86 4.93
CA THR A 40 18.99 -1.14 5.56
C THR A 40 19.16 0.31 5.10
N ASN A 41 18.50 0.73 4.01
CA ASN A 41 18.49 2.12 3.56
C ASN A 41 17.64 3.00 4.50
N TYR A 42 16.65 2.42 5.15
CA TYR A 42 15.70 3.13 6.00
C TYR A 42 16.09 3.04 7.47
N THR A 43 15.88 4.12 8.21
CA THR A 43 16.19 4.19 9.65
C THR A 43 14.93 4.51 10.44
N PHE A 44 14.63 3.65 11.41
CA PHE A 44 13.44 3.75 12.24
C PHE A 44 13.78 4.50 13.53
N GLY A 45 13.26 5.72 13.65
CA GLY A 45 13.34 6.50 14.86
C GLY A 45 12.14 6.24 15.77
N THR A 46 12.25 6.67 17.02
CA THR A 46 11.15 6.71 17.97
C THR A 46 10.60 8.12 18.08
N LYS A 47 9.28 8.24 18.24
CA LYS A 47 8.59 9.50 18.53
C LYS A 47 7.54 9.30 19.61
N GLU A 48 6.83 10.36 19.97
CA GLU A 48 5.72 10.29 20.93
C GLU A 48 4.67 9.26 20.50
N ALA A 49 4.09 8.59 21.49
CA ALA A 49 3.10 7.54 21.25
C ALA A 49 1.85 8.13 20.59
N LEU A 50 1.44 7.50 19.48
CA LEU A 50 0.17 7.78 18.83
C LEU A 50 -0.89 6.82 19.36
N TYR A 51 -1.96 7.36 19.95
CA TYR A 51 -3.04 6.56 20.51
C TYR A 51 -4.17 6.37 19.49
N GLU A 52 -4.80 5.20 19.54
CA GLU A 52 -6.02 4.93 18.80
C GLU A 52 -7.15 5.85 19.26
N LYS A 53 -7.98 6.33 18.32
CA LYS A 53 -9.11 7.21 18.63
C LYS A 53 -10.17 6.55 19.51
N ASP A 54 -10.38 5.24 19.33
CA ASP A 54 -11.42 4.47 20.00
C ASP A 54 -10.77 3.49 20.98
N ALA A 55 -11.17 3.51 22.25
CA ALA A 55 -10.61 2.62 23.27
C ALA A 55 -11.14 1.18 23.15
N SER A 56 -12.23 0.99 22.40
CA SER A 56 -12.85 -0.31 22.18
C SER A 56 -13.49 -0.44 20.79
N VAL A 57 -13.71 -1.68 20.37
CA VAL A 57 -14.41 -2.00 19.11
C VAL A 57 -15.85 -1.45 19.12
N GLN A 58 -16.49 -1.47 20.29
CA GLN A 58 -17.85 -0.96 20.50
C GLN A 58 -17.91 0.55 20.27
N GLU A 59 -16.96 1.29 20.83
CA GLU A 59 -16.86 2.75 20.62
C GLU A 59 -16.56 3.09 19.17
N ARG A 60 -15.67 2.33 18.51
CA ARG A 60 -15.40 2.49 17.08
C ARG A 60 -16.67 2.42 16.24
N PHE A 61 -17.51 1.41 16.47
CA PHE A 61 -18.78 1.27 15.73
C PHE A 61 -19.84 2.29 16.17
N LYS A 62 -19.83 2.75 17.43
CA LYS A 62 -20.69 3.83 17.90
C LYS A 62 -20.36 5.14 17.18
N ARG A 63 -19.07 5.52 17.13
CA ARG A 63 -18.59 6.71 16.40
C ARG A 63 -18.88 6.59 14.91
N MET A 64 -18.65 5.42 14.32
CA MET A 64 -18.97 5.18 12.90
C MET A 64 -20.46 5.38 12.59
N ARG A 65 -21.37 4.98 13.48
CA ARG A 65 -22.81 5.26 13.33
C ARG A 65 -23.13 6.74 13.36
N GLN A 66 -22.53 7.48 14.29
CA GLN A 66 -22.73 8.92 14.44
C GLN A 66 -22.21 9.68 13.22
N GLU A 67 -20.95 9.45 12.84
CA GLU A 67 -20.36 10.09 11.66
C GLU A 67 -21.10 9.75 10.37
N PHE A 68 -21.66 8.54 10.26
CA PHE A 68 -22.44 8.15 9.09
C PHE A 68 -23.75 8.93 8.96
N ALA A 69 -24.39 9.28 10.08
CA ALA A 69 -25.60 10.09 10.05
C ALA A 69 -25.31 11.52 9.56
N ASP A 70 -24.16 12.07 9.95
CA ASP A 70 -23.79 13.46 9.66
C ASP A 70 -23.12 13.61 8.28
N ASN A 71 -22.26 12.65 7.91
CA ASN A 71 -21.31 12.78 6.80
C ASN A 71 -21.46 11.69 5.73
N GLY A 72 -22.26 10.65 5.99
CA GLY A 72 -22.37 9.49 5.11
C GLY A 72 -21.21 8.51 5.24
N MET A 73 -20.86 7.84 4.14
CA MET A 73 -19.87 6.74 4.15
C MET A 73 -18.48 7.22 4.61
N ARG A 74 -17.92 6.55 5.63
CA ARG A 74 -16.53 6.77 6.07
C ARG A 74 -15.55 6.43 4.93
N ARG A 75 -14.56 7.29 4.73
CA ARG A 75 -13.49 7.08 3.74
C ARG A 75 -12.17 6.86 4.46
N THR A 76 -11.50 5.75 4.14
CA THR A 76 -10.22 5.35 4.76
C THR A 76 -9.18 5.17 3.65
N ALA A 77 -7.97 5.69 3.85
CA ALA A 77 -6.84 5.48 2.95
C ALA A 77 -5.68 4.81 3.70
N GLU A 78 -5.12 3.74 3.14
CA GLU A 78 -3.98 3.01 3.70
C GLU A 78 -2.86 2.91 2.66
N GLY A 79 -1.63 3.12 3.11
CA GLY A 79 -0.42 3.06 2.30
C GLY A 79 0.30 1.72 2.47
N VAL A 80 0.66 1.09 1.35
CA VAL A 80 1.53 -0.07 1.30
C VAL A 80 2.92 0.40 0.90
N LEU A 81 3.85 0.36 1.85
CA LEU A 81 5.26 0.67 1.62
C LEU A 81 6.02 -0.64 1.50
N ILE A 82 6.85 -0.74 0.46
CA ILE A 82 7.58 -1.97 0.14
C ILE A 82 9.08 -1.67 0.14
N VAL A 83 9.83 -2.54 0.78
CA VAL A 83 11.30 -2.59 0.75
C VAL A 83 11.72 -4.00 0.30
N HIS A 84 13.01 -4.24 0.12
CA HIS A 84 13.50 -5.61 -0.05
C HIS A 84 14.61 -5.95 0.92
N GLU A 85 14.74 -7.24 1.22
CA GLU A 85 15.88 -7.80 1.94
C GLU A 85 16.24 -9.11 1.24
N HIS A 86 17.52 -9.28 0.87
CA HIS A 86 18.00 -10.44 0.11
C HIS A 86 17.20 -10.78 -1.17
N GLY A 87 16.69 -9.75 -1.86
CA GLY A 87 15.91 -9.92 -3.10
C GLY A 87 14.44 -10.29 -2.89
N LEU A 88 13.95 -10.31 -1.64
CA LEU A 88 12.56 -10.60 -1.31
C LEU A 88 11.82 -9.31 -0.92
N PRO A 89 10.68 -8.99 -1.55
CA PRO A 89 9.85 -7.85 -1.15
C PRO A 89 9.24 -8.04 0.25
N HIS A 90 9.28 -6.98 1.06
CA HIS A 90 8.70 -6.93 2.40
C HIS A 90 7.77 -5.72 2.51
N VAL A 91 6.59 -5.91 3.10
CA VAL A 91 5.64 -4.83 3.39
C VAL A 91 5.88 -4.31 4.80
N LEU A 92 6.00 -2.99 4.94
CA LEU A 92 6.13 -2.35 6.25
C LEU A 92 4.76 -2.28 6.96
N LEU A 93 4.70 -2.78 8.19
CA LEU A 93 3.50 -2.82 9.02
C LEU A 93 3.76 -2.13 10.36
N LEU A 94 2.71 -1.53 10.92
CA LEU A 94 2.68 -1.04 12.29
C LEU A 94 2.16 -2.15 13.19
N GLN A 95 3.00 -2.59 14.13
CA GLN A 95 2.64 -3.60 15.11
C GLN A 95 2.16 -2.93 16.40
N LEU A 96 0.95 -3.25 16.85
CA LEU A 96 0.42 -2.83 18.15
C LEU A 96 0.30 -4.07 19.04
N GLY A 97 1.05 -4.11 20.14
CA GLY A 97 1.14 -5.31 20.97
C GLY A 97 1.79 -6.48 20.22
N THR A 98 1.27 -7.70 20.40
CA THR A 98 1.92 -8.92 19.90
C THR A 98 1.33 -9.48 18.61
N THR A 99 0.04 -9.27 18.35
CA THR A 99 -0.72 -9.97 17.30
C THR A 99 -1.51 -9.04 16.39
N PHE A 100 -1.43 -7.73 16.60
CA PHE A 100 -2.22 -6.77 15.85
C PHE A 100 -1.32 -5.94 14.93
N PHE A 101 -1.63 -5.99 13.64
CA PHE A 101 -0.84 -5.34 12.60
C PHE A 101 -1.74 -4.44 11.75
N LYS A 102 -1.23 -3.28 11.39
CA LYS A 102 -1.91 -2.30 10.55
C LYS A 102 -1.00 -1.79 9.44
N LEU A 103 -1.60 -1.44 8.32
CA LEU A 103 -0.98 -0.54 7.36
C LEU A 103 -1.01 0.89 7.92
N PRO A 104 0.00 1.72 7.63
CA PRO A 104 -0.05 3.14 7.95
C PRO A 104 -1.12 3.82 7.08
N GLY A 105 -1.90 4.70 7.68
CA GLY A 105 -3.06 5.32 7.07
C GLY A 105 -4.15 5.63 8.09
N GLY A 106 -5.36 5.86 7.61
CA GLY A 106 -6.46 6.24 8.48
C GLY A 106 -7.62 6.93 7.78
N GLU A 107 -8.41 7.62 8.57
CA GLU A 107 -9.65 8.26 8.15
C GLU A 107 -9.37 9.59 7.44
N LEU A 108 -10.00 9.78 6.29
CA LEU A 108 -9.98 11.03 5.55
C LEU A 108 -11.01 12.01 6.11
N LYS A 109 -10.70 13.30 6.09
CA LYS A 109 -11.67 14.35 6.41
C LYS A 109 -12.74 14.43 5.32
N ASN A 110 -13.87 15.05 5.63
CA ASN A 110 -14.93 15.30 4.64
C ASN A 110 -14.39 16.16 3.49
N GLY A 111 -14.66 15.75 2.25
CA GLY A 111 -14.17 16.46 1.06
C GLY A 111 -12.66 16.36 0.81
N GLU A 112 -11.86 15.81 1.73
CA GLU A 112 -10.41 15.65 1.55
C GLU A 112 -10.11 14.70 0.39
N ASP A 113 -9.10 15.08 -0.41
CA ASP A 113 -8.54 14.24 -1.46
C ASP A 113 -7.84 13.01 -0.86
N GLN A 114 -7.93 11.88 -1.53
CA GLN A 114 -7.47 10.61 -0.98
C GLN A 114 -5.95 10.52 -0.96
N THR A 115 -5.28 11.06 -1.96
CA THR A 115 -3.83 11.09 -2.06
C THR A 115 -3.26 12.06 -1.04
N GLU A 116 -3.76 13.30 -1.02
CA GLU A 116 -3.28 14.32 -0.07
C GLU A 116 -3.60 13.95 1.39
N GLY A 117 -4.78 13.37 1.64
CA GLY A 117 -5.13 12.87 2.96
C GLY A 117 -4.23 11.71 3.39
N LEU A 118 -3.87 10.80 2.49
CA LEU A 118 -2.90 9.73 2.80
C LEU A 118 -1.51 10.32 3.10
N LYS A 119 -1.01 11.28 2.31
CA LYS A 119 0.27 11.96 2.60
C LYS A 119 0.26 12.59 4.00
N ARG A 120 -0.82 13.29 4.36
CA ARG A 120 -1.00 13.85 5.71
C ARG A 120 -0.92 12.77 6.79
N LEU A 121 -1.65 11.67 6.61
CA LEU A 121 -1.68 10.54 7.56
C LEU A 121 -0.31 9.86 7.68
N LEU A 122 0.41 9.65 6.58
CA LEU A 122 1.76 9.08 6.60
C LEU A 122 2.75 10.01 7.31
N THR A 123 2.70 11.32 7.07
CA THR A 123 3.51 12.29 7.81
C THR A 123 3.19 12.29 9.29
N GLU A 124 1.90 12.26 9.65
CA GLU A 124 1.46 12.19 11.05
C GLU A 124 1.93 10.91 11.74
N MET A 125 1.98 9.77 11.04
CA MET A 125 2.33 8.46 11.61
C MET A 125 3.82 8.12 11.57
N LEU A 126 4.51 8.46 10.49
CA LEU A 126 5.89 8.04 10.20
C LEU A 126 6.87 9.21 10.04
N GLY A 127 6.36 10.43 9.84
CA GLY A 127 7.18 11.62 9.65
C GLY A 127 8.02 11.96 10.89
N ARG A 128 9.21 12.51 10.62
CA ARG A 128 10.14 13.04 11.63
C ARG A 128 9.73 14.47 11.99
N GLN A 129 9.74 14.81 13.28
CA GLN A 129 9.40 16.15 13.76
C GLN A 129 10.55 17.15 13.61
N ASP A 130 11.79 16.64 13.56
CA ASP A 130 13.04 17.40 13.52
C ASP A 130 13.56 17.67 12.10
N GLN A 131 12.89 17.16 11.07
CA GLN A 131 13.33 17.26 9.67
C GLN A 131 12.24 17.86 8.79
N ALA A 132 12.64 18.25 7.57
CA ALA A 132 11.69 18.66 6.56
C ALA A 132 10.64 17.55 6.34
N PRO A 133 9.37 17.91 6.05
CA PRO A 133 8.34 16.93 5.75
C PRO A 133 8.77 15.98 4.65
N THR A 134 8.57 14.68 4.86
CA THR A 134 8.82 13.66 3.84
C THR A 134 7.89 13.88 2.67
N ASP A 135 8.44 13.95 1.46
CA ASP A 135 7.65 13.95 0.23
C ASP A 135 7.23 12.52 -0.10
N TRP A 136 5.96 12.21 0.10
CA TRP A 136 5.42 10.88 -0.12
C TRP A 136 4.92 10.74 -1.56
N THR A 137 5.56 9.86 -2.33
CA THR A 137 5.10 9.51 -3.68
C THR A 137 4.03 8.43 -3.59
N ILE A 138 2.77 8.84 -3.75
CA ILE A 138 1.63 7.92 -3.82
C ILE A 138 1.44 7.51 -5.28
N GLU A 139 1.63 6.22 -5.55
CA GLU A 139 1.53 5.62 -6.89
C GLU A 139 0.08 5.16 -7.14
N ASP A 140 -0.11 3.87 -7.41
CA ASP A 140 -1.40 3.32 -7.81
C ASP A 140 -2.30 2.95 -6.65
N THR A 141 -3.60 2.95 -6.95
CA THR A 141 -4.57 2.22 -6.13
C THR A 141 -4.42 0.73 -6.38
N ILE A 142 -4.05 -0.02 -5.35
CA ILE A 142 -3.85 -1.48 -5.43
C ILE A 142 -5.09 -2.27 -5.01
N GLY A 143 -6.05 -1.64 -4.31
CA GLY A 143 -7.24 -2.35 -3.85
C GLY A 143 -8.27 -1.47 -3.19
N ASN A 144 -9.49 -1.97 -3.14
CA ASN A 144 -10.62 -1.33 -2.48
C ASN A 144 -11.37 -2.36 -1.65
N TRP A 145 -11.80 -1.95 -0.46
CA TRP A 145 -12.58 -2.77 0.46
C TRP A 145 -13.78 -1.98 0.95
N TRP A 146 -14.91 -2.66 1.07
CA TRP A 146 -16.16 -2.07 1.53
C TRP A 146 -16.68 -2.78 2.76
N ARG A 147 -17.14 -1.98 3.73
CA ARG A 147 -17.86 -2.45 4.91
C ARG A 147 -19.36 -2.20 4.70
N PRO A 148 -20.21 -3.23 4.59
CA PRO A 148 -21.63 -3.03 4.32
C PRO A 148 -22.41 -2.54 5.56
N ASN A 149 -22.01 -2.99 6.76
CA ASN A 149 -22.71 -2.78 8.03
C ASN A 149 -21.79 -2.19 9.11
N PHE A 150 -22.34 -1.80 10.27
CA PHE A 150 -21.55 -1.34 11.42
C PHE A 150 -20.98 -2.53 12.22
N GLU A 151 -20.29 -3.41 11.51
CA GLU A 151 -19.79 -4.71 11.98
C GLU A 151 -18.40 -4.99 11.37
N PRO A 152 -17.61 -5.93 11.92
CA PRO A 152 -16.23 -6.21 11.46
C PRO A 152 -16.03 -6.63 9.98
N PRO A 153 -16.92 -7.38 9.32
CA PRO A 153 -16.67 -7.89 7.97
C PRO A 153 -16.46 -6.80 6.91
N GLN A 154 -15.50 -7.04 6.01
CA GLN A 154 -15.17 -6.20 4.86
C GLN A 154 -14.99 -7.08 3.62
N TYR A 155 -15.34 -6.55 2.45
CA TYR A 155 -15.32 -7.28 1.20
C TYR A 155 -14.57 -6.49 0.12
N PRO A 156 -13.82 -7.14 -0.79
CA PRO A 156 -13.12 -6.47 -1.89
C PRO A 156 -14.05 -6.07 -3.05
N TYR A 157 -15.35 -5.99 -2.79
CA TYR A 157 -16.42 -5.57 -3.68
C TYR A 157 -17.59 -5.03 -2.84
N ILE A 158 -18.52 -4.31 -3.46
CA ILE A 158 -19.78 -3.93 -2.80
C ILE A 158 -20.73 -5.14 -2.86
N PRO A 159 -21.15 -5.73 -1.73
CA PRO A 159 -22.04 -6.89 -1.75
C PRO A 159 -23.39 -6.59 -2.41
N ALA A 160 -24.06 -7.63 -2.94
CA ALA A 160 -25.36 -7.49 -3.58
C ALA A 160 -26.38 -6.81 -2.66
N HIS A 161 -27.23 -5.95 -3.25
CA HIS A 161 -28.28 -5.17 -2.57
C HIS A 161 -27.77 -4.13 -1.55
N ILE A 162 -26.46 -3.98 -1.36
CA ILE A 162 -25.89 -2.91 -0.53
C ILE A 162 -25.73 -1.65 -1.37
N THR A 163 -26.62 -0.68 -1.16
CA THR A 163 -26.56 0.64 -1.82
C THR A 163 -25.86 1.71 -0.98
N LYS A 164 -25.71 1.47 0.33
CA LYS A 164 -25.14 2.43 1.29
C LYS A 164 -24.13 1.75 2.23
N PRO A 165 -22.92 1.39 1.74
CA PRO A 165 -21.85 0.88 2.59
C PRO A 165 -21.44 1.93 3.65
N LYS A 166 -20.94 1.45 4.80
CA LYS A 166 -20.60 2.29 5.96
C LYS A 166 -19.16 2.80 5.91
N GLU A 167 -18.27 2.04 5.27
CA GLU A 167 -16.87 2.40 5.09
C GLU A 167 -16.41 1.95 3.70
N HIS A 168 -15.67 2.82 3.01
CA HIS A 168 -14.87 2.48 1.85
C HIS A 168 -13.41 2.73 2.18
N LYS A 169 -12.63 1.65 2.19
CA LYS A 169 -11.19 1.66 2.40
C LYS A 169 -10.49 1.49 1.06
N ARG A 170 -9.52 2.35 0.78
CA ARG A 170 -8.66 2.26 -0.40
C ARG A 170 -7.22 2.06 0.00
N LEU A 171 -6.55 1.15 -0.69
CA LEU A 171 -5.14 0.85 -0.52
C LEU A 171 -4.35 1.46 -1.67
N PHE A 172 -3.25 2.13 -1.33
CA PHE A 172 -2.35 2.76 -2.29
C PHE A 172 -0.95 2.19 -2.14
N LEU A 173 -0.27 1.97 -3.26
CA LEU A 173 1.17 1.75 -3.24
C LEU A 173 1.88 3.09 -2.99
N VAL A 174 2.85 3.09 -2.08
CA VAL A 174 3.65 4.28 -1.75
C VAL A 174 5.10 3.98 -2.08
N GLN A 175 5.64 4.70 -3.06
CA GLN A 175 7.02 4.57 -3.49
C GLN A 175 7.94 5.25 -2.46
N LEU A 176 8.82 4.46 -1.85
CA LEU A 176 9.85 4.98 -0.96
C LEU A 176 11.03 5.54 -1.78
N PRO A 177 11.69 6.63 -1.32
CA PRO A 177 12.85 7.18 -1.99
C PRO A 177 14.08 6.27 -1.86
N GLU A 178 14.99 6.40 -2.82
CA GLU A 178 16.38 5.98 -2.66
C GLU A 178 17.05 6.92 -1.65
N LYS A 179 17.76 6.37 -0.67
CA LYS A 179 18.36 7.12 0.43
C LYS A 179 19.34 8.19 -0.04
#